data_AF-A6KYY1-F1
#
_entry.id   AF-A6KYY1-F1
#
_cell.length_a   1.000
_cell.length_b   1.000
_cell.length_c   1.000
_cell.angle_alpha   90.00
_cell.angle_beta   90.00
_cell.angle_gamma   90.00
#
_symmetry.space_group_name_H-M   'P 1'
#
loop_
_entity.id
_entity.type
_entity.pdbx_description
1 polymer ?
#
loop_
_entity_poly.entity_id
_entity_poly.type
_entity_poly.pdbx_seq_one_letter_code
_entity_poly.pdbx_strand_id
1 'polypeptide(L)'
;MKLKKLLLSVLMLLSISGLQAQSLSPSTQIHWDKGTLVIETPERPTDQQHVLGLTAPKMETVRVAFVGLGMRGPWAVWRFCNIPGVEVVALCDYEEDRAEASQKYLRDASLIPADIYSGEKGYETLCQRPDIDLVYIATDWNHHFPVAKYAMKHGKHVAIEVPSAMNLEQCWSLIDLSEQTRLHCFILENCCYDYYEMNALAMAKDGVFGEIIRAEGAYIHELSAFWKSYWQDPNDNDTDNLHWRMKYNMENRGDVYATHGLGPVAQCMDIHRGDRFTTLVAMDTESFVGKQYVENLTGKEPKEFRNGDHTTTLMRTARGKVVEIQHNVMTPQPYNRLFKLTGTKGYATKYPTPEYALSGDVMKDTAPNMDDINAHSFLNDAQKEALEKKYYHPILTKFGEKGRAMGHGGMDYIMDARLVYCLQNGLPLDMDVYDLAEWCCLSELGALSMDNNCAAVTFPDFTRGHWDEMKGYKHAYASAEEEEATEAKAEAYTIAQKEVAAAANLWTLYDNVKNAADEKAQDKALKIYQRAKAKAHQQLAKKLKVKK
;
A
#
# COMPACT_ATOMS: atom_id res chain seq x y z
N MET A 1 -65.76 -21.62 14.55
CA MET A 1 -64.72 -20.63 14.91
C MET A 1 -63.36 -21.28 15.23
N LYS A 2 -62.90 -22.27 14.45
CA LYS A 2 -61.67 -23.05 14.76
C LYS A 2 -60.62 -23.17 13.62
N LEU A 3 -60.76 -22.44 12.50
CA LEU A 3 -59.75 -22.46 11.42
C LEU A 3 -58.92 -21.16 11.28
N LYS A 4 -59.21 -20.09 12.02
CA LYS A 4 -58.44 -18.82 11.92
C LYS A 4 -57.15 -18.76 12.73
N LYS A 5 -56.84 -19.75 13.57
CA LYS A 5 -55.63 -19.74 14.42
C LYS A 5 -54.43 -20.50 13.84
N LEU A 6 -54.60 -21.30 12.79
CA LEU A 6 -53.48 -22.05 12.19
C LEU A 6 -52.70 -21.23 11.15
N LEU A 7 -53.28 -20.17 10.59
CA LEU A 7 -52.62 -19.32 9.58
C LEU A 7 -51.67 -18.28 10.17
N LEU A 8 -51.80 -17.88 11.44
CA LEU A 8 -50.91 -16.86 12.02
C LEU A 8 -49.52 -17.41 12.41
N SER A 9 -49.40 -18.72 12.64
CA SER A 9 -48.15 -19.36 13.07
C SER A 9 -47.28 -19.87 11.91
N VAL A 10 -47.81 -19.93 10.68
CA VAL A 10 -47.03 -20.34 9.47
C VAL A 10 -46.45 -19.13 8.73
N LEU A 11 -46.94 -17.91 9.02
CA LEU A 11 -46.48 -16.66 8.39
C LEU A 11 -45.26 -16.00 9.06
N MET A 12 -44.72 -16.56 10.16
CA MET A 12 -43.45 -16.10 10.77
C MET A 12 -42.21 -16.88 10.30
N LEU A 13 -42.38 -17.84 9.39
CA LEU A 13 -41.30 -18.55 8.70
C LEU A 13 -41.21 -18.18 7.22
N LEU A 14 -41.88 -17.09 6.80
CA LEU A 14 -41.44 -16.36 5.62
C LEU A 14 -40.08 -15.80 5.96
N SER A 15 -39.07 -16.63 5.68
CA SER A 15 -37.73 -16.26 5.26
C SER A 15 -37.70 -14.78 4.91
N ILE A 16 -37.28 -13.98 5.88
CA ILE A 16 -36.49 -12.80 5.56
C ILE A 16 -35.28 -13.39 4.85
N SER A 17 -35.40 -13.64 3.55
CA SER A 17 -34.30 -13.52 2.62
C SER A 17 -33.96 -12.02 2.58
N GLY A 18 -33.69 -11.46 3.75
CA GLY A 18 -32.92 -10.25 3.85
C GLY A 18 -31.60 -10.62 3.21
N LEU A 19 -31.17 -9.78 2.28
CA LEU A 19 -29.82 -9.79 1.75
C LEU A 19 -28.90 -10.03 2.95
N GLN A 20 -28.35 -11.24 3.08
CA GLN A 20 -27.37 -11.50 4.11
C GLN A 20 -26.23 -10.54 3.80
N ALA A 21 -25.88 -9.70 4.75
CA ALA A 21 -24.77 -8.79 4.59
C ALA A 21 -23.54 -9.58 4.14
N GLN A 22 -22.87 -9.11 3.10
CA GLN A 22 -21.65 -9.73 2.63
C GLN A 22 -20.55 -9.43 3.64
N SER A 23 -20.29 -10.38 4.52
CA SER A 23 -19.00 -10.45 5.20
C SER A 23 -18.14 -11.46 4.46
N LEU A 24 -16.95 -11.02 4.07
CA LEU A 24 -15.90 -11.88 3.51
C LEU A 24 -15.07 -12.53 4.62
N SER A 25 -15.41 -12.27 5.89
CA SER A 25 -14.72 -12.70 7.09
C SER A 25 -15.65 -13.50 8.01
N PRO A 26 -16.03 -14.74 7.66
CA PRO A 26 -17.00 -15.55 8.41
C PRO A 26 -16.61 -15.85 9.87
N SER A 27 -15.33 -15.76 10.23
CA SER A 27 -14.85 -15.93 11.61
C SER A 27 -14.92 -14.66 12.46
N THR A 28 -15.08 -13.48 11.84
CA THR A 28 -15.23 -12.22 12.55
C THR A 28 -16.51 -12.23 13.37
N GLN A 29 -16.38 -11.97 14.67
CA GLN A 29 -17.54 -11.88 15.56
C GLN A 29 -18.14 -10.48 15.45
N ILE A 30 -19.44 -10.43 15.12
CA ILE A 30 -20.19 -9.19 14.92
C ILE A 30 -21.49 -9.28 15.73
N HIS A 31 -21.81 -8.25 16.51
CA HIS A 31 -23.08 -8.18 17.23
C HIS A 31 -23.67 -6.77 17.16
N TRP A 32 -24.98 -6.65 17.40
CA TRP A 32 -25.64 -5.34 17.49
C TRP A 32 -25.59 -4.82 18.93
N ASP A 33 -25.13 -3.59 19.12
CA ASP A 33 -25.31 -2.82 20.36
C ASP A 33 -25.91 -1.44 20.04
N LYS A 34 -27.08 -1.15 20.61
CA LYS A 34 -27.78 0.14 20.49
C LYS A 34 -27.84 0.72 19.06
N GLY A 35 -28.07 -0.13 18.06
CA GLY A 35 -28.16 0.28 16.65
C GLY A 35 -26.82 0.46 15.94
N THR A 36 -25.72 0.03 16.55
CA THR A 36 -24.38 -0.04 15.95
C THR A 36 -23.99 -1.51 15.78
N LEU A 37 -23.41 -1.86 14.63
CA LEU A 37 -22.74 -3.13 14.40
C LEU A 37 -21.35 -3.07 15.04
N VAL A 38 -21.17 -3.83 16.10
CA VAL A 38 -19.90 -3.93 16.83
C VAL A 38 -19.09 -5.07 16.26
N ILE A 39 -17.90 -4.73 15.75
CA ILE A 39 -16.88 -5.67 15.28
C ILE A 39 -15.97 -5.98 16.46
N GLU A 40 -15.96 -7.24 16.90
CA GLU A 40 -15.11 -7.66 18.01
C GLU A 40 -13.64 -7.63 17.63
N THR A 41 -12.80 -7.25 18.59
CA THR A 41 -11.34 -7.29 18.45
C THR A 41 -10.83 -8.61 19.02
N PRO A 42 -10.25 -9.52 18.21
CA PRO A 42 -9.65 -10.75 18.72
C PRO A 42 -8.49 -10.44 19.69
N GLU A 43 -8.38 -11.23 20.77
CA GLU A 43 -7.29 -11.10 21.74
C GLU A 43 -5.93 -11.45 21.12
N ARG A 44 -4.86 -10.81 21.61
CA ARG A 44 -3.48 -11.15 21.22
C ARG A 44 -3.07 -12.46 21.92
N PRO A 45 -2.56 -13.46 21.19
CA PRO A 45 -1.89 -14.62 21.79
C PRO A 45 -0.78 -14.22 22.78
N THR A 46 -0.63 -14.96 23.87
CA THR A 46 0.28 -14.61 24.97
C THR A 46 1.78 -14.64 24.61
N ASP A 47 2.13 -15.31 23.51
CA ASP A 47 3.49 -15.40 22.97
C ASP A 47 3.82 -14.31 21.94
N GLN A 48 2.87 -13.39 21.69
CA GLN A 48 3.02 -12.30 20.74
C GLN A 48 3.09 -10.94 21.45
N GLN A 49 3.63 -9.95 20.76
CA GLN A 49 3.67 -8.56 21.22
C GLN A 49 3.38 -7.63 20.03
N HIS A 50 2.88 -6.42 20.27
CA HIS A 50 2.62 -5.47 19.18
C HIS A 50 3.90 -5.13 18.40
N VAL A 51 3.71 -4.60 17.18
CA VAL A 51 4.78 -4.19 16.27
C VAL A 51 4.82 -2.68 16.04
N LEU A 52 4.14 -1.88 16.87
CA LEU A 52 4.29 -0.41 16.85
C LEU A 52 5.76 -0.07 17.09
N GLY A 53 6.38 0.64 16.14
CA GLY A 53 7.80 0.96 16.20
C GLY A 53 8.73 -0.24 16.04
N LEU A 54 8.27 -1.35 15.46
CA LEU A 54 9.11 -2.50 15.12
C LEU A 54 10.34 -2.03 14.35
N THR A 55 11.50 -2.61 14.63
CA THR A 55 12.74 -2.43 13.88
C THR A 55 13.28 -3.78 13.44
N ALA A 56 13.90 -3.85 12.27
CA ALA A 56 14.74 -4.98 11.86
C ALA A 56 16.23 -4.70 12.16
N PRO A 57 17.07 -5.74 12.29
CA PRO A 57 18.53 -5.54 12.29
C PRO A 57 19.00 -4.78 11.03
N LYS A 58 19.98 -3.89 11.18
CA LYS A 58 20.55 -3.10 10.07
C LYS A 58 21.00 -4.01 8.92
N MET A 59 20.60 -3.69 7.70
CA MET A 59 20.97 -4.43 6.49
C MET A 59 22.02 -3.67 5.66
N GLU A 60 23.22 -4.22 5.49
CA GLU A 60 24.22 -3.60 4.59
C GLU A 60 23.78 -3.67 3.11
N THR A 61 22.89 -4.60 2.78
CA THR A 61 22.26 -4.73 1.48
C THR A 61 20.85 -5.26 1.68
N VAL A 62 19.88 -4.66 1.00
CA VAL A 62 18.51 -5.18 0.96
C VAL A 62 18.37 -6.08 -0.26
N ARG A 63 18.27 -7.39 -0.03
CA ARG A 63 18.05 -8.39 -1.09
C ARG A 63 16.56 -8.57 -1.29
N VAL A 64 16.07 -8.05 -2.40
CA VAL A 64 14.64 -7.99 -2.72
C VAL A 64 14.29 -8.99 -3.81
N ALA A 65 13.11 -9.57 -3.69
CA ALA A 65 12.47 -10.31 -4.77
C ALA A 65 11.09 -9.73 -5.06
N PHE A 66 10.68 -9.79 -6.33
CA PHE A 66 9.40 -9.25 -6.79
C PHE A 66 8.45 -10.38 -7.17
N VAL A 67 7.19 -10.28 -6.74
CA VAL A 67 6.11 -11.18 -7.14
C VAL A 67 4.97 -10.34 -7.72
N GLY A 68 4.60 -10.61 -8.98
CA GLY A 68 3.67 -9.79 -9.75
C GLY A 68 4.40 -8.71 -10.53
N LEU A 69 4.55 -8.93 -11.83
CA LEU A 69 5.27 -8.10 -12.79
C LEU A 69 4.36 -7.71 -13.98
N GLY A 70 3.08 -7.47 -13.68
CA GLY A 70 2.09 -6.90 -14.60
C GLY A 70 2.30 -5.40 -14.85
N MET A 71 1.30 -4.58 -14.59
CA MET A 71 1.41 -3.13 -14.84
C MET A 71 2.32 -2.42 -13.83
N ARG A 72 2.34 -2.86 -12.57
CA ARG A 72 2.99 -2.12 -11.49
C ARG A 72 4.38 -2.62 -11.13
N GLY A 73 4.54 -3.94 -11.00
CA GLY A 73 5.80 -4.59 -10.64
C GLY A 73 7.03 -4.18 -11.47
N PRO A 74 6.97 -4.10 -12.81
CA PRO A 74 8.14 -3.74 -13.61
C PRO A 74 8.69 -2.33 -13.29
N TRP A 75 7.80 -1.38 -12.96
CA TRP A 75 8.22 -0.05 -12.52
C TRP A 75 8.86 -0.07 -11.13
N ALA A 76 8.40 -0.95 -10.24
CA ALA A 76 9.06 -1.16 -8.95
C ALA A 76 10.47 -1.74 -9.11
N VAL A 77 10.64 -2.74 -9.97
CA VAL A 77 11.97 -3.29 -10.32
C VAL A 77 12.90 -2.17 -10.81
N TRP A 78 12.41 -1.31 -11.70
CA TRP A 78 13.18 -0.16 -12.19
C TRP A 78 13.60 0.80 -11.08
N ARG A 79 12.69 1.17 -10.18
CA ARG A 79 13.00 2.06 -9.05
C ARG A 79 14.04 1.44 -8.12
N PHE A 80 13.90 0.17 -7.76
CA PHE A 80 14.87 -0.54 -6.92
C PHE A 80 16.25 -0.68 -7.59
N CYS A 81 16.33 -0.78 -8.91
CA CYS A 81 17.61 -0.72 -9.63
C CYS A 81 18.34 0.63 -9.50
N ASN A 82 17.65 1.69 -9.04
CA ASN A 82 18.17 3.04 -8.84
C ASN A 82 18.41 3.40 -7.35
N ILE A 83 18.17 2.45 -6.43
CA ILE A 83 18.41 2.63 -5.00
C ILE A 83 19.75 1.94 -4.64
N PRO A 84 20.74 2.68 -4.09
CA PRO A 84 22.01 2.07 -3.67
C PRO A 84 21.83 1.01 -2.58
N GLY A 85 22.74 0.02 -2.54
CA GLY A 85 22.72 -1.04 -1.54
C GLY A 85 21.51 -1.97 -1.65
N VAL A 86 20.94 -2.11 -2.85
CA VAL A 86 19.87 -3.05 -3.18
C VAL A 86 20.40 -4.11 -4.13
N GLU A 87 19.93 -5.34 -3.94
CA GLU A 87 20.08 -6.42 -4.92
C GLU A 87 18.72 -7.02 -5.27
N VAL A 88 18.35 -6.95 -6.55
CA VAL A 88 17.17 -7.64 -7.07
C VAL A 88 17.55 -9.09 -7.35
N VAL A 89 17.26 -9.97 -6.39
CA VAL A 89 17.68 -11.38 -6.38
C VAL A 89 16.82 -12.23 -7.30
N ALA A 90 15.50 -12.01 -7.28
CA ALA A 90 14.54 -12.82 -8.00
C ALA A 90 13.36 -12.00 -8.54
N LEU A 91 12.86 -12.42 -9.70
CA LEU A 91 11.69 -11.86 -10.38
C LEU A 91 10.69 -12.99 -10.60
N CYS A 92 9.45 -12.78 -10.18
CA CYS A 92 8.38 -13.77 -10.27
C CYS A 92 7.10 -13.13 -10.79
N ASP A 93 6.47 -13.80 -11.75
CA ASP A 93 5.11 -13.51 -12.20
C ASP A 93 4.46 -14.82 -12.61
N TYR A 94 3.13 -14.90 -12.60
CA TYR A 94 2.44 -16.07 -13.13
C TYR A 94 2.88 -16.34 -14.59
N GLU A 95 2.97 -15.29 -15.40
CA GLU A 95 3.43 -15.31 -16.79
C GLU A 95 4.96 -15.15 -16.86
N GLU A 96 5.69 -16.19 -17.25
CA GLU A 96 7.16 -16.19 -17.30
C GLU A 96 7.72 -15.01 -18.12
N ASP A 97 7.09 -14.69 -19.26
CA ASP A 97 7.53 -13.60 -20.14
C ASP A 97 7.52 -12.23 -19.44
N ARG A 98 6.63 -12.01 -18.46
CA ARG A 98 6.59 -10.75 -17.68
C ARG A 98 7.75 -10.66 -16.71
N ALA A 99 8.11 -11.79 -16.09
CA ALA A 99 9.29 -11.89 -15.25
C ALA A 99 10.57 -11.64 -16.08
N GLU A 100 10.68 -12.28 -17.24
CA GLU A 100 11.80 -12.12 -18.16
C GLU A 100 11.93 -10.70 -18.70
N ALA A 101 10.83 -10.08 -19.14
CA ALA A 101 10.82 -8.71 -19.65
C ALA A 101 11.28 -7.66 -18.62
N SER A 102 11.21 -7.99 -17.33
CA SER A 102 11.67 -7.11 -16.25
C SER A 102 13.20 -7.14 -16.06
N GLN A 103 13.90 -8.15 -16.59
CA GLN A 103 15.38 -8.19 -16.61
C GLN A 103 16.01 -6.98 -17.31
N LYS A 104 15.29 -6.34 -18.24
CA LYS A 104 15.78 -5.16 -18.97
C LYS A 104 16.28 -4.06 -18.03
N TYR A 105 15.59 -3.83 -16.91
CA TYR A 105 15.97 -2.77 -15.98
C TYR A 105 17.28 -3.09 -15.25
N LEU A 106 17.49 -4.35 -14.87
CA LEU A 106 18.75 -4.79 -14.28
C LEU A 106 19.88 -4.71 -15.32
N ARG A 107 19.59 -5.06 -16.58
CA ARG A 107 20.54 -4.99 -17.70
C ARG A 107 20.97 -3.55 -17.98
N ASP A 108 20.01 -2.64 -18.11
CA ASP A 108 20.27 -1.22 -18.34
C ASP A 108 21.08 -0.60 -17.20
N ALA A 109 20.84 -1.05 -15.97
CA ALA A 109 21.61 -0.65 -14.79
C ALA A 109 22.95 -1.39 -14.61
N SER A 110 23.29 -2.34 -15.50
CA SER A 110 24.48 -3.21 -15.44
C SER A 110 24.59 -4.05 -14.15
N LEU A 111 23.46 -4.41 -13.56
CA LEU A 111 23.38 -5.22 -12.34
C LEU A 111 23.46 -6.72 -12.65
N ILE A 112 23.55 -7.55 -11.60
CA ILE A 112 23.50 -9.01 -11.71
C ILE A 112 22.10 -9.41 -12.20
N PRO A 113 21.94 -10.31 -13.19
CA PRO A 113 20.62 -10.78 -13.61
C PRO A 113 19.92 -11.52 -12.47
N ALA A 114 18.64 -11.22 -12.26
CA ALA A 114 17.81 -11.89 -11.26
C ALA A 114 17.53 -13.36 -11.67
N ASP A 115 17.20 -14.22 -10.71
CA ASP A 115 16.64 -15.53 -11.04
C ASP A 115 15.14 -15.41 -11.31
N ILE A 116 14.64 -16.24 -12.23
CA ILE A 116 13.27 -16.15 -12.73
C ILE A 116 12.44 -17.29 -12.17
N TYR A 117 11.25 -16.96 -11.69
CA TYR A 117 10.24 -17.89 -11.21
C TYR A 117 8.92 -17.58 -11.92
N SER A 118 8.11 -18.61 -12.16
CA SER A 118 6.84 -18.44 -12.85
C SER A 118 5.78 -19.47 -12.46
N GLY A 119 4.56 -19.27 -12.95
CA GLY A 119 3.41 -20.11 -12.70
C GLY A 119 2.83 -19.98 -11.30
N GLU A 120 1.77 -20.76 -11.05
CA GLU A 120 0.94 -20.71 -9.83
C GLU A 120 1.74 -20.79 -8.53
N LYS A 121 2.83 -21.59 -8.50
CA LYS A 121 3.64 -21.85 -7.30
C LYS A 121 5.08 -21.32 -7.39
N GLY A 122 5.40 -20.52 -8.42
CA GLY A 122 6.74 -19.96 -8.58
C GLY A 122 7.18 -19.14 -7.36
N TYR A 123 6.25 -18.38 -6.78
CA TYR A 123 6.50 -17.55 -5.61
C TYR A 123 6.86 -18.37 -4.35
N GLU A 124 6.37 -19.60 -4.21
CA GLU A 124 6.68 -20.45 -3.05
C GLU A 124 8.18 -20.79 -3.02
N THR A 125 8.72 -21.22 -4.17
CA THR A 125 10.14 -21.56 -4.31
C THR A 125 11.02 -20.32 -4.10
N LEU A 126 10.58 -19.16 -4.58
CA LEU A 126 11.22 -17.87 -4.34
C LEU A 126 11.24 -17.54 -2.84
N CYS A 127 10.11 -17.67 -2.13
CA CYS A 127 10.02 -17.35 -0.70
C CYS A 127 10.89 -18.25 0.18
N GLN A 128 11.12 -19.49 -0.22
CA GLN A 128 11.99 -20.45 0.49
C GLN A 128 13.49 -20.11 0.40
N ARG A 129 13.88 -19.17 -0.46
CA ARG A 129 15.29 -18.83 -0.64
C ARG A 129 15.90 -18.19 0.61
N PRO A 130 17.09 -18.64 1.06
CA PRO A 130 17.76 -18.04 2.22
C PRO A 130 18.44 -16.70 1.92
N ASP A 131 18.53 -16.29 0.64
CA ASP A 131 19.21 -15.09 0.19
C ASP A 131 18.28 -13.92 -0.16
N ILE A 132 17.02 -13.97 0.28
CA ILE A 132 16.05 -12.87 0.17
C ILE A 132 15.72 -12.35 1.57
N ASP A 133 15.68 -11.03 1.71
CA ASP A 133 15.30 -10.30 2.93
C ASP A 133 13.87 -9.73 2.82
N LEU A 134 13.51 -9.23 1.64
CA LEU A 134 12.25 -8.54 1.35
C LEU A 134 11.56 -9.14 0.12
N VAL A 135 10.25 -9.39 0.22
CA VAL A 135 9.40 -9.71 -0.95
C VAL A 135 8.49 -8.52 -1.24
N TYR A 136 8.65 -7.90 -2.41
CA TYR A 136 7.77 -6.87 -2.94
C TYR A 136 6.64 -7.54 -3.74
N ILE A 137 5.39 -7.27 -3.38
CA ILE A 137 4.21 -7.97 -3.87
C ILE A 137 3.33 -6.98 -4.63
N ALA A 138 3.18 -7.20 -5.93
CA ALA A 138 2.39 -6.40 -6.87
C ALA A 138 1.54 -7.29 -7.79
N THR A 139 0.95 -8.33 -7.22
CA THR A 139 0.03 -9.25 -7.91
C THR A 139 -1.36 -8.61 -8.08
N ASP A 140 -2.34 -9.37 -8.55
CA ASP A 140 -3.74 -9.02 -8.31
C ASP A 140 -4.07 -9.11 -6.80
N TRP A 141 -5.20 -8.52 -6.42
CA TRP A 141 -5.62 -8.40 -5.03
C TRP A 141 -5.82 -9.74 -4.32
N ASN A 142 -6.29 -10.78 -5.02
CA ASN A 142 -6.52 -12.08 -4.40
C ASN A 142 -5.21 -12.78 -4.02
N HIS A 143 -4.12 -12.46 -4.72
CA HIS A 143 -2.80 -13.04 -4.48
C HIS A 143 -1.91 -12.22 -3.53
N HIS A 144 -2.29 -10.99 -3.16
CA HIS A 144 -1.55 -10.19 -2.17
C HIS A 144 -1.35 -10.96 -0.86
N PHE A 145 -2.45 -11.44 -0.26
CA PHE A 145 -2.41 -12.12 1.03
C PHE A 145 -1.71 -13.50 1.01
N PRO A 146 -2.02 -14.43 0.08
CA PRO A 146 -1.34 -15.73 0.00
C PRO A 146 0.17 -15.62 -0.14
N VAL A 147 0.65 -14.72 -1.02
CA VAL A 147 2.09 -14.48 -1.22
C VAL A 147 2.73 -13.91 0.04
N ALA A 148 2.11 -12.88 0.64
CA ALA A 148 2.63 -12.26 1.86
C ALA A 148 2.72 -13.24 3.02
N LYS A 149 1.65 -14.01 3.24
CA LYS A 149 1.59 -15.05 4.28
C LYS A 149 2.68 -16.10 4.10
N TYR A 150 2.90 -16.56 2.87
CA TYR A 150 3.92 -17.56 2.60
C TYR A 150 5.34 -17.00 2.81
N ALA A 151 5.60 -15.78 2.32
CA ALA A 151 6.88 -15.10 2.50
C ALA A 151 7.23 -14.87 3.98
N MET A 152 6.29 -14.35 4.78
CA MET A 152 6.52 -14.11 6.21
C MET A 152 6.76 -15.40 6.98
N LYS A 153 6.04 -16.49 6.65
CA LYS A 153 6.30 -17.82 7.24
C LYS A 153 7.70 -18.37 6.91
N HIS A 154 8.33 -17.87 5.86
CA HIS A 154 9.70 -18.22 5.46
C HIS A 154 10.73 -17.14 5.84
N GLY A 155 10.40 -16.30 6.82
CA GLY A 155 11.35 -15.36 7.43
C GLY A 155 11.62 -14.11 6.61
N LYS A 156 10.69 -13.70 5.73
CA LYS A 156 10.86 -12.52 4.86
C LYS A 156 10.03 -11.34 5.32
N HIS A 157 10.61 -10.15 5.27
CA HIS A 157 9.80 -8.92 5.26
C HIS A 157 8.96 -8.88 3.99
N VAL A 158 7.81 -8.22 4.05
CA VAL A 158 6.93 -8.06 2.88
C VAL A 158 6.55 -6.60 2.70
N ALA A 159 6.48 -6.18 1.45
CA ALA A 159 5.89 -4.90 1.03
C ALA A 159 4.82 -5.18 -0.01
N ILE A 160 3.58 -4.75 0.23
CA ILE A 160 2.40 -5.19 -0.52
C ILE A 160 1.71 -3.98 -1.16
N GLU A 161 1.46 -4.05 -2.47
CA GLU A 161 0.69 -3.04 -3.19
C GLU A 161 -0.71 -2.88 -2.60
N VAL A 162 -1.33 -1.74 -2.90
CA VAL A 162 -2.59 -1.35 -2.27
C VAL A 162 -3.82 -1.79 -3.07
N PRO A 163 -4.93 -2.11 -2.38
CA PRO A 163 -5.01 -2.50 -0.97
C PRO A 163 -4.31 -3.84 -0.71
N SER A 164 -3.69 -3.98 0.47
CA SER A 164 -2.85 -5.15 0.80
C SER A 164 -3.63 -6.34 1.38
N ALA A 165 -4.85 -6.11 1.87
CA ALA A 165 -5.74 -7.13 2.41
C ALA A 165 -7.19 -6.84 2.02
N MET A 166 -7.94 -7.88 1.67
CA MET A 166 -9.30 -7.73 1.09
C MET A 166 -10.43 -7.82 2.10
N ASN A 167 -10.12 -8.26 3.33
CA ASN A 167 -11.10 -8.46 4.39
C ASN A 167 -10.41 -8.44 5.77
N LEU A 168 -11.21 -8.41 6.84
CA LEU A 168 -10.75 -8.38 8.22
C LEU A 168 -9.95 -9.64 8.62
N GLU A 169 -10.31 -10.82 8.11
CA GLU A 169 -9.55 -12.05 8.39
C GLU A 169 -8.11 -11.99 7.86
N GLN A 170 -7.92 -11.46 6.66
CA GLN A 170 -6.61 -11.24 6.07
C GLN A 170 -5.84 -10.17 6.84
N CYS A 171 -6.50 -9.07 7.24
CA CYS A 171 -5.90 -8.04 8.08
C CYS A 171 -5.36 -8.63 9.39
N TRP A 172 -6.19 -9.37 10.13
CA TRP A 172 -5.78 -10.01 11.38
C TRP A 172 -4.69 -11.07 11.17
N SER A 173 -4.78 -11.86 10.11
CA SER A 173 -3.74 -12.84 9.78
C SER A 173 -2.38 -12.19 9.52
N LEU A 174 -2.33 -11.04 8.83
CA LEU A 174 -1.09 -10.31 8.59
C LEU A 174 -0.55 -9.66 9.87
N ILE A 175 -1.43 -9.12 10.72
CA ILE A 175 -1.07 -8.59 12.04
C ILE A 175 -0.43 -9.71 12.87
N ASP A 176 -1.10 -10.84 13.03
CA ASP A 176 -0.62 -11.96 13.84
C ASP A 176 0.70 -12.53 13.30
N LEU A 177 0.86 -12.60 11.98
CA LEU A 177 2.13 -13.00 11.37
C LEU A 177 3.25 -11.99 11.69
N SER A 178 2.99 -10.69 11.62
CA SER A 178 3.98 -9.67 11.96
C SER A 178 4.33 -9.69 13.45
N GLU A 179 3.33 -9.80 14.32
CA GLU A 179 3.50 -9.88 15.77
C GLU A 179 4.28 -11.15 16.19
N GLN A 180 4.01 -12.29 15.55
CA GLN A 180 4.69 -13.57 15.79
C GLN A 180 6.11 -13.63 15.23
N THR A 181 6.30 -13.24 13.97
CA THR A 181 7.59 -13.38 13.28
C THR A 181 8.55 -12.22 13.52
N ARG A 182 8.03 -11.09 14.04
CA ARG A 182 8.76 -9.81 14.17
C ARG A 182 9.28 -9.29 12.83
N LEU A 183 8.57 -9.59 11.75
CA LEU A 183 8.86 -9.11 10.40
C LEU A 183 7.91 -7.98 10.02
N HIS A 184 8.46 -6.93 9.41
CA HIS A 184 7.68 -5.90 8.75
C HIS A 184 6.72 -6.47 7.71
N CYS A 185 5.46 -6.04 7.79
CA CYS A 185 4.45 -6.13 6.75
C CYS A 185 4.08 -4.69 6.38
N PHE A 186 4.65 -4.21 5.27
CA PHE A 186 4.58 -2.82 4.84
C PHE A 186 3.52 -2.64 3.74
N ILE A 187 2.65 -1.65 3.90
CA ILE A 187 1.72 -1.25 2.85
C ILE A 187 2.39 -0.25 1.91
N LEU A 188 2.34 -0.49 0.60
CA LEU A 188 2.96 0.35 -0.43
C LEU A 188 2.06 1.54 -0.81
N GLU A 189 1.58 2.30 0.18
CA GLU A 189 0.77 3.51 -0.03
C GLU A 189 1.67 4.70 -0.41
N ASN A 190 1.87 4.86 -1.72
CA ASN A 190 2.74 5.88 -2.29
C ASN A 190 2.23 7.31 -2.08
N CYS A 191 0.91 7.55 -1.94
CA CYS A 191 0.39 8.92 -1.78
C CYS A 191 0.90 9.57 -0.50
N CYS A 192 1.21 8.79 0.55
CA CYS A 192 1.86 9.32 1.76
C CYS A 192 3.20 10.03 1.49
N TYR A 193 3.79 9.87 0.29
CA TYR A 193 5.05 10.51 -0.13
C TYR A 193 4.86 11.56 -1.22
N ASP A 194 3.63 11.98 -1.49
CA ASP A 194 3.37 13.10 -2.38
C ASP A 194 3.90 14.41 -1.77
N TYR A 195 4.43 15.30 -2.61
CA TYR A 195 5.10 16.52 -2.18
C TYR A 195 4.20 17.44 -1.36
N TYR A 196 2.95 17.64 -1.81
CA TYR A 196 2.03 18.51 -1.08
C TYR A 196 1.61 17.87 0.24
N GLU A 197 1.33 16.56 0.21
CA GLU A 197 0.86 15.80 1.37
C GLU A 197 1.95 15.69 2.45
N MET A 198 3.21 15.52 2.05
CA MET A 198 4.38 15.54 2.94
C MET A 198 4.67 16.92 3.53
N ASN A 199 4.53 18.00 2.74
CA ASN A 199 4.68 19.36 3.26
C ASN A 199 3.54 19.70 4.23
N ALA A 200 2.30 19.35 3.89
CA ALA A 200 1.16 19.51 4.78
C ALA A 200 1.29 18.67 6.05
N LEU A 201 1.86 17.46 5.97
CA LEU A 201 2.19 16.66 7.14
C LEU A 201 3.22 17.38 8.03
N ALA A 202 4.30 17.92 7.47
CA ALA A 202 5.27 18.71 8.23
C ALA A 202 4.61 19.92 8.93
N MET A 203 3.75 20.65 8.21
CA MET A 203 2.95 21.75 8.77
C MET A 203 2.02 21.29 9.90
N ALA A 204 1.35 20.15 9.74
CA ALA A 204 0.47 19.58 10.75
C ALA A 204 1.25 19.22 12.02
N LYS A 205 2.43 18.59 11.89
CA LYS A 205 3.27 18.20 13.04
C LYS A 205 3.97 19.37 13.72
N ASP A 206 4.21 20.46 13.00
CA ASP A 206 4.68 21.73 13.60
C ASP A 206 3.53 22.57 14.20
N GLY A 207 2.28 22.11 14.08
CA GLY A 207 1.11 22.77 14.66
C GLY A 207 0.60 23.99 13.88
N VAL A 208 1.00 24.15 12.62
CA VAL A 208 0.59 25.26 11.72
C VAL A 208 -0.93 25.34 11.60
N PHE A 209 -1.59 24.18 11.50
CA PHE A 209 -3.05 24.12 11.39
C PHE A 209 -3.77 24.09 12.76
N GLY A 210 -3.02 24.16 13.87
CA GLY A 210 -3.55 23.85 15.20
C GLY A 210 -3.94 22.38 15.31
N GLU A 211 -5.01 22.09 16.04
CA GLU A 211 -5.54 20.72 16.12
C GLU A 211 -6.34 20.42 14.85
N ILE A 212 -5.95 19.39 14.08
CA ILE A 212 -6.75 18.91 12.95
C ILE A 212 -8.01 18.23 13.51
N ILE A 213 -9.18 18.78 13.19
CA ILE A 213 -10.49 18.32 13.70
C ILE A 213 -11.32 17.62 12.62
N ARG A 214 -11.02 17.88 11.34
CA ARG A 214 -11.64 17.21 10.20
C ARG A 214 -10.64 16.98 9.08
N ALA A 215 -10.79 15.85 8.39
CA ALA A 215 -10.07 15.59 7.15
C ALA A 215 -10.99 15.00 6.07
N GLU A 216 -10.62 15.20 4.81
CA GLU A 216 -11.28 14.59 3.65
C GLU A 216 -10.22 13.98 2.73
N GLY A 217 -10.48 12.78 2.23
CA GLY A 217 -9.63 12.06 1.29
C GLY A 217 -10.47 11.33 0.25
N ALA A 218 -9.86 10.94 -0.86
CA ALA A 218 -10.56 10.17 -1.87
C ALA A 218 -9.61 9.35 -2.76
N TYR A 219 -10.19 8.38 -3.45
CA TYR A 219 -9.68 7.87 -4.71
C TYR A 219 -10.75 8.01 -5.78
N ILE A 220 -10.76 9.18 -6.42
CA ILE A 220 -11.59 9.45 -7.59
C ILE A 220 -10.69 9.37 -8.81
N HIS A 221 -10.87 8.31 -9.60
CA HIS A 221 -10.01 8.01 -10.74
C HIS A 221 -10.79 7.21 -11.78
N GLU A 222 -11.26 7.85 -12.85
CA GLU A 222 -11.96 7.16 -13.94
C GLU A 222 -11.02 6.16 -14.64
N LEU A 223 -11.37 4.86 -14.63
CA LEU A 223 -10.50 3.76 -15.09
C LEU A 223 -10.92 3.11 -16.41
N SER A 224 -11.85 3.69 -17.19
CA SER A 224 -12.40 3.10 -18.42
C SER A 224 -11.34 2.62 -19.40
N ALA A 225 -10.22 3.35 -19.51
CA ALA A 225 -9.11 3.00 -20.40
C ALA A 225 -8.28 1.79 -19.93
N PHE A 226 -8.38 1.39 -18.66
CA PHE A 226 -7.50 0.41 -18.02
C PHE A 226 -8.18 -0.93 -17.73
N TRP A 227 -9.51 -1.04 -17.78
CA TRP A 227 -10.21 -2.26 -17.38
C TRP A 227 -9.72 -3.53 -18.08
N LYS A 228 -9.39 -3.43 -19.37
CA LYS A 228 -8.85 -4.55 -20.17
C LYS A 228 -7.35 -4.82 -19.95
N SER A 229 -6.65 -3.93 -19.26
CA SER A 229 -5.21 -4.05 -18.98
C SER A 229 -4.93 -4.86 -17.72
N TYR A 230 -5.92 -5.06 -16.85
CA TYR A 230 -5.80 -5.94 -15.69
C TYR A 230 -5.58 -7.39 -16.13
N TRP A 231 -4.96 -8.20 -15.28
CA TRP A 231 -4.70 -9.60 -15.61
C TRP A 231 -5.98 -10.44 -15.46
N GLN A 232 -6.06 -11.52 -16.23
CA GLN A 232 -7.11 -12.54 -16.12
C GLN A 232 -6.48 -13.74 -15.44
N ASP A 233 -6.98 -14.08 -14.26
CA ASP A 233 -6.55 -15.29 -13.58
C ASP A 233 -7.16 -16.49 -14.33
N PRO A 234 -6.36 -17.37 -14.95
CA PRO A 234 -6.87 -18.53 -15.66
C PRO A 234 -7.54 -19.57 -14.74
N ASN A 235 -7.38 -19.44 -13.42
CA ASN A 235 -8.03 -20.28 -12.42
C ASN A 235 -9.31 -19.65 -11.84
N ASP A 236 -9.61 -18.39 -12.16
CA ASP A 236 -10.85 -17.74 -11.75
C ASP A 236 -11.98 -18.06 -12.74
N ASN A 237 -13.21 -18.14 -12.24
CA ASN A 237 -14.40 -18.40 -13.05
C ASN A 237 -14.92 -17.10 -13.70
N ASP A 238 -14.03 -16.32 -14.32
CA ASP A 238 -14.36 -15.08 -15.02
C ASP A 238 -14.86 -15.36 -16.44
N THR A 239 -16.09 -15.88 -16.54
CA THR A 239 -16.70 -16.23 -17.83
C THR A 239 -17.04 -15.02 -18.70
N ASP A 240 -17.10 -13.84 -18.10
CA ASP A 240 -17.50 -12.58 -18.75
C ASP A 240 -16.29 -11.71 -19.15
N ASN A 241 -15.07 -12.21 -18.96
CA ASN A 241 -13.82 -11.54 -19.35
C ASN A 241 -13.70 -10.14 -18.69
N LEU A 242 -14.05 -10.06 -17.41
CA LEU A 242 -14.05 -8.82 -16.63
C LEU A 242 -12.65 -8.44 -16.14
N HIS A 243 -11.73 -9.39 -16.04
CA HIS A 243 -10.44 -9.25 -15.39
C HIS A 243 -10.57 -9.02 -13.88
N TRP A 244 -9.49 -9.25 -13.12
CA TRP A 244 -9.58 -9.33 -11.65
C TRP A 244 -10.21 -8.09 -10.99
N ARG A 245 -9.93 -6.87 -11.50
CA ARG A 245 -10.39 -5.63 -10.84
C ARG A 245 -11.87 -5.37 -11.05
N MET A 246 -12.36 -5.36 -12.29
CA MET A 246 -13.78 -5.13 -12.57
C MET A 246 -14.64 -6.25 -11.98
N LYS A 247 -14.17 -7.51 -12.03
CA LYS A 247 -14.85 -8.63 -11.38
C LYS A 247 -14.99 -8.39 -9.87
N TYR A 248 -13.91 -7.98 -9.19
CA TYR A 248 -13.96 -7.66 -7.77
C TYR A 248 -14.97 -6.53 -7.48
N ASN A 249 -14.97 -5.44 -8.28
CA ASN A 249 -15.96 -4.37 -8.14
C ASN A 249 -17.42 -4.86 -8.36
N MET A 250 -17.64 -5.79 -9.29
CA MET A 250 -18.97 -6.35 -9.54
C MET A 250 -19.44 -7.22 -8.36
N GLU A 251 -18.54 -8.03 -7.80
CA GLU A 251 -18.84 -9.04 -6.78
C GLU A 251 -18.81 -8.51 -5.35
N ASN A 252 -18.24 -7.33 -5.10
CA ASN A 252 -18.04 -6.79 -3.76
C ASN A 252 -18.58 -5.36 -3.65
N ARG A 253 -18.80 -4.90 -2.41
CA ARG A 253 -19.29 -3.55 -2.09
C ARG A 253 -18.30 -2.86 -1.14
N GLY A 254 -18.47 -1.56 -0.90
CA GLY A 254 -17.59 -0.81 -0.01
C GLY A 254 -16.57 0.06 -0.73
N ASP A 255 -15.73 0.73 0.04
CA ASP A 255 -14.57 1.44 -0.47
C ASP A 255 -13.43 0.45 -0.68
N VAL A 256 -13.39 -0.15 -1.87
CA VAL A 256 -12.44 -1.20 -2.25
C VAL A 256 -11.02 -0.66 -2.53
N TYR A 257 -10.79 0.66 -2.44
CA TYR A 257 -9.49 1.27 -2.75
C TYR A 257 -9.24 2.56 -1.93
N ALA A 258 -9.52 2.50 -0.64
CA ALA A 258 -9.56 3.69 0.22
C ALA A 258 -8.18 4.30 0.53
N THR A 259 -7.11 3.52 0.35
CA THR A 259 -5.79 3.78 0.94
C THR A 259 -5.18 5.10 0.47
N HIS A 260 -5.30 5.45 -0.82
CA HIS A 260 -4.77 6.69 -1.38
C HIS A 260 -5.37 7.95 -0.75
N GLY A 261 -6.65 7.89 -0.40
CA GLY A 261 -7.36 8.98 0.29
C GLY A 261 -7.12 8.99 1.79
N LEU A 262 -7.06 7.80 2.40
CA LEU A 262 -7.04 7.64 3.86
C LEU A 262 -5.64 7.74 4.47
N GLY A 263 -4.62 7.13 3.85
CA GLY A 263 -3.27 7.05 4.41
C GLY A 263 -2.68 8.42 4.78
N PRO A 264 -2.60 9.37 3.82
CA PRO A 264 -2.04 10.70 4.09
C PRO A 264 -2.76 11.47 5.20
N VAL A 265 -4.10 11.42 5.25
CA VAL A 265 -4.88 12.12 6.28
C VAL A 265 -4.78 11.41 7.63
N ALA A 266 -4.71 10.08 7.66
CA ALA A 266 -4.52 9.30 8.88
C ALA A 266 -3.17 9.61 9.55
N GLN A 267 -2.09 9.79 8.76
CA GLN A 267 -0.80 10.24 9.28
C GLN A 267 -0.89 11.65 9.88
N CYS A 268 -1.58 12.57 9.20
CA CYS A 268 -1.81 13.93 9.72
C CYS A 268 -2.59 13.92 11.04
N MET A 269 -3.47 12.93 11.24
CA MET A 269 -4.35 12.81 12.40
C MET A 269 -3.83 11.90 13.53
N ASP A 270 -2.62 11.37 13.41
CA ASP A 270 -1.95 10.53 14.43
C ASP A 270 -2.66 9.20 14.71
N ILE A 271 -3.28 8.61 13.68
CA ILE A 271 -3.89 7.27 13.80
C ILE A 271 -2.81 6.24 14.18
N HIS A 272 -3.09 5.45 15.23
CA HIS A 272 -2.18 4.52 15.93
C HIS A 272 -0.98 5.17 16.66
N ARG A 273 -0.87 6.49 16.64
CA ARG A 273 0.10 7.25 17.45
C ARG A 273 -0.60 8.33 18.28
N GLY A 274 -1.70 7.95 18.93
CA GLY A 274 -2.40 8.81 19.88
C GLY A 274 -3.87 9.07 19.56
N ASP A 275 -4.35 8.70 18.38
CA ASP A 275 -5.77 8.62 18.04
C ASP A 275 -6.06 7.33 17.25
N ARG A 276 -7.33 7.03 17.04
CA ARG A 276 -7.79 5.88 16.25
C ARG A 276 -9.18 6.12 15.72
N PHE A 277 -9.58 5.44 14.65
CA PHE A 277 -10.98 5.38 14.27
C PHE A 277 -11.78 4.48 15.23
N THR A 278 -13.05 4.81 15.44
CA THR A 278 -13.94 4.09 16.35
C THR A 278 -15.26 3.71 15.71
N THR A 279 -15.78 4.52 14.79
CA THR A 279 -17.07 4.27 14.14
C THR A 279 -17.07 4.80 12.72
N LEU A 280 -17.69 4.07 11.80
CA LEU A 280 -18.02 4.55 10.46
C LEU A 280 -19.51 4.41 10.13
N VAL A 281 -19.94 5.18 9.14
CA VAL A 281 -21.15 4.98 8.35
C VAL A 281 -20.77 5.18 6.89
N ALA A 282 -21.19 4.27 6.02
CA ALA A 282 -20.96 4.34 4.58
C ALA A 282 -22.28 4.30 3.80
N MET A 283 -22.30 5.02 2.69
CA MET A 283 -23.37 5.05 1.69
C MET A 283 -22.75 5.02 0.30
N ASP A 284 -23.45 4.42 -0.66
CA ASP A 284 -23.07 4.45 -2.06
C ASP A 284 -24.25 4.79 -2.95
N THR A 285 -23.94 5.14 -4.19
CA THR A 285 -24.93 5.20 -5.26
C THR A 285 -25.25 3.79 -5.73
N GLU A 286 -26.33 3.64 -6.51
CA GLU A 286 -26.42 2.49 -7.40
C GLU A 286 -25.22 2.44 -8.36
N SER A 287 -24.93 1.25 -8.89
CA SER A 287 -24.01 1.11 -10.03
C SER A 287 -24.77 1.39 -11.32
N PHE A 288 -24.43 2.48 -12.01
CA PHE A 288 -24.98 2.83 -13.31
C PHE A 288 -23.94 2.54 -14.40
N VAL A 289 -22.77 3.14 -14.26
CA VAL A 289 -21.66 3.02 -15.22
C VAL A 289 -21.00 1.65 -15.12
N GLY A 290 -20.81 1.12 -13.90
CA GLY A 290 -20.32 -0.25 -13.71
C GLY A 290 -21.20 -1.30 -14.41
N LYS A 291 -22.52 -1.28 -14.15
CA LYS A 291 -23.50 -2.14 -14.83
C LYS A 291 -23.47 -1.96 -16.35
N GLN A 292 -23.48 -0.70 -16.83
CA GLN A 292 -23.45 -0.40 -18.26
C GLN A 292 -22.17 -0.92 -18.94
N TYR A 293 -21.02 -0.83 -18.27
CA TYR A 293 -19.77 -1.38 -18.79
C TYR A 293 -19.86 -2.88 -19.02
N VAL A 294 -20.36 -3.63 -18.02
CA VAL A 294 -20.53 -5.09 -18.11
C VAL A 294 -21.55 -5.45 -19.18
N GLU A 295 -22.66 -4.72 -19.28
CA GLU A 295 -23.66 -4.91 -20.34
C GLU A 295 -23.06 -4.68 -21.73
N ASN A 296 -22.28 -3.62 -21.92
CA ASN A 296 -21.61 -3.33 -23.19
C ASN A 296 -20.58 -4.41 -23.57
N LEU A 297 -19.91 -5.00 -22.58
CA LEU A 297 -18.91 -6.04 -22.79
C LEU A 297 -19.55 -7.39 -23.15
N THR A 298 -20.62 -7.78 -22.44
CA THR A 298 -21.23 -9.12 -22.53
C THR A 298 -22.47 -9.18 -23.43
N GLY A 299 -23.05 -8.02 -23.76
CA GLY A 299 -24.32 -7.90 -24.47
C GLY A 299 -25.56 -8.21 -23.62
N LYS A 300 -25.42 -8.31 -22.29
CA LYS A 300 -26.50 -8.64 -21.36
C LYS A 300 -26.38 -7.82 -20.08
N GLU A 301 -27.50 -7.37 -19.54
CA GLU A 301 -27.52 -6.74 -18.22
C GLU A 301 -26.96 -7.72 -17.16
N PRO A 302 -25.95 -7.32 -16.36
CA PRO A 302 -25.43 -8.19 -15.31
C PRO A 302 -26.49 -8.42 -14.24
N LYS A 303 -26.54 -9.64 -13.69
CA LYS A 303 -27.50 -9.99 -12.61
C LYS A 303 -27.31 -9.13 -11.37
N GLU A 304 -26.07 -8.74 -11.09
CA GLU A 304 -25.70 -7.89 -9.98
C GLU A 304 -24.46 -7.05 -10.32
N PHE A 305 -24.34 -5.92 -9.65
CA PHE A 305 -23.10 -5.15 -9.58
C PHE A 305 -23.13 -4.46 -8.22
N ARG A 306 -22.36 -5.00 -7.27
CA ARG A 306 -22.50 -4.66 -5.85
C ARG A 306 -21.85 -3.34 -5.49
N ASN A 307 -20.71 -2.98 -6.09
CA ASN A 307 -20.05 -1.71 -5.79
C ASN A 307 -20.78 -0.55 -6.46
N GLY A 308 -21.26 0.40 -5.66
CA GLY A 308 -21.79 1.65 -6.20
C GLY A 308 -20.74 2.43 -6.98
N ASP A 309 -21.19 3.20 -7.98
CA ASP A 309 -20.28 4.03 -8.79
C ASP A 309 -19.53 5.06 -7.94
N HIS A 310 -20.16 5.56 -6.87
CA HIS A 310 -19.54 6.41 -5.87
C HIS A 310 -19.89 5.92 -4.46
N THR A 311 -18.87 5.73 -3.62
CA THR A 311 -19.01 5.41 -2.20
C THR A 311 -18.50 6.58 -1.36
N THR A 312 -19.22 6.93 -0.31
CA THR A 312 -18.82 7.94 0.68
C THR A 312 -18.88 7.32 2.08
N THR A 313 -17.77 7.42 2.81
CA THR A 313 -17.61 6.89 4.17
C THR A 313 -17.31 8.02 5.13
N LEU A 314 -18.12 8.17 6.18
CA LEU A 314 -17.87 9.07 7.30
C LEU A 314 -17.36 8.27 8.49
N MET A 315 -16.25 8.71 9.07
CA MET A 315 -15.60 8.07 10.22
C MET A 315 -15.44 9.05 11.37
N ARG A 316 -15.50 8.54 12.60
CA ARG A 316 -15.21 9.28 13.82
C ARG A 316 -14.02 8.66 14.55
N THR A 317 -13.15 9.51 15.09
CA THR A 317 -12.01 9.08 15.90
C THR A 317 -12.34 9.05 17.39
N ALA A 318 -11.50 8.37 18.20
CA ALA A 318 -11.62 8.32 19.65
C ALA A 318 -11.54 9.72 20.29
N ARG A 319 -10.82 10.66 19.66
CA ARG A 319 -10.77 12.07 20.08
C ARG A 319 -11.86 12.95 19.47
N GLY A 320 -12.86 12.36 18.83
CA GLY A 320 -14.03 13.08 18.31
C GLY A 320 -13.82 13.83 16.99
N LYS A 321 -12.68 13.60 16.32
CA LYS A 321 -12.43 14.13 14.96
C LYS A 321 -13.28 13.39 13.93
N VAL A 322 -13.49 14.00 12.78
CA VAL A 322 -14.32 13.41 11.70
C VAL A 322 -13.53 13.32 10.41
N VAL A 323 -13.57 12.17 9.75
CA VAL A 323 -12.93 11.97 8.44
C VAL A 323 -13.97 11.53 7.43
N GLU A 324 -13.88 12.06 6.22
CA GLU A 324 -14.66 11.62 5.07
C GLU A 324 -13.74 11.02 4.02
N ILE A 325 -14.04 9.81 3.55
CA ILE A 325 -13.33 9.17 2.44
C ILE A 325 -14.31 8.84 1.32
N GLN A 326 -13.91 9.13 0.09
CA GLN A 326 -14.70 8.86 -1.11
C GLN A 326 -13.98 7.92 -2.08
N HIS A 327 -14.73 7.05 -2.74
CA HIS A 327 -14.21 6.16 -3.77
C HIS A 327 -15.09 6.18 -5.01
N ASN A 328 -14.48 6.41 -6.16
CA ASN A 328 -15.14 6.37 -7.46
C ASN A 328 -14.13 6.06 -8.57
N VAL A 329 -14.35 4.94 -9.25
CA VAL A 329 -13.49 4.53 -10.38
C VAL A 329 -14.22 4.40 -11.71
N MET A 330 -15.49 4.81 -11.73
CA MET A 330 -16.42 4.51 -12.82
C MET A 330 -16.81 5.75 -13.63
N THR A 331 -17.14 6.86 -12.96
CA THR A 331 -17.81 7.99 -13.62
C THR A 331 -16.82 8.99 -14.23
N PRO A 332 -17.18 9.65 -15.35
CA PRO A 332 -16.33 10.69 -15.95
C PRO A 332 -16.10 11.87 -15.01
N GLN A 333 -14.87 12.01 -14.51
CA GLN A 333 -14.40 13.18 -13.78
C GLN A 333 -12.86 13.18 -13.69
N PRO A 334 -12.23 14.36 -13.49
CA PRO A 334 -10.79 14.43 -13.28
C PRO A 334 -10.32 13.66 -12.05
N TYR A 335 -9.08 13.17 -12.11
CA TYR A 335 -8.42 12.53 -10.97
C TYR A 335 -8.41 13.45 -9.74
N ASN A 336 -8.84 12.94 -8.58
CA ASN A 336 -8.98 13.73 -7.37
C ASN A 336 -8.80 12.86 -6.12
N ARG A 337 -7.87 13.25 -5.23
CA ARG A 337 -7.72 12.62 -3.90
C ARG A 337 -8.31 13.44 -2.75
N LEU A 338 -8.90 14.58 -3.07
CA LEU A 338 -9.29 15.66 -2.16
C LEU A 338 -8.09 16.18 -1.38
N PHE A 339 -7.63 15.40 -0.40
CA PHE A 339 -6.65 15.71 0.61
C PHE A 339 -6.94 17.10 1.20
N LYS A 340 -7.88 17.13 2.13
CA LYS A 340 -8.24 18.34 2.87
C LYS A 340 -8.01 18.13 4.35
N LEU A 341 -7.42 19.14 4.98
CA LEU A 341 -7.23 19.20 6.42
C LEU A 341 -7.89 20.47 6.93
N THR A 342 -8.81 20.33 7.88
CA THR A 342 -9.41 21.45 8.59
C THR A 342 -8.97 21.37 10.04
N GLY A 343 -8.10 22.29 10.43
CA GLY A 343 -7.66 22.47 11.80
C GLY A 343 -8.23 23.70 12.46
N THR A 344 -7.98 23.85 13.76
CA THR A 344 -8.47 24.98 14.56
C THR A 344 -7.83 26.33 14.16
N LYS A 345 -6.70 26.31 13.45
CA LYS A 345 -5.94 27.51 13.06
C LYS A 345 -5.65 27.61 11.57
N GLY A 346 -5.94 26.57 10.79
CA GLY A 346 -5.64 26.59 9.37
C GLY A 346 -6.30 25.47 8.60
N TYR A 347 -6.20 25.61 7.29
CA TYR A 347 -6.82 24.76 6.30
C TYR A 347 -5.82 24.47 5.17
N ALA A 348 -5.80 23.22 4.72
CA ALA A 348 -5.02 22.78 3.56
C ALA A 348 -5.94 22.00 2.61
N THR A 349 -5.80 22.21 1.31
CA THR A 349 -6.49 21.45 0.27
C THR A 349 -5.57 21.25 -0.92
N LYS A 350 -5.51 20.03 -1.47
CA LYS A 350 -4.69 19.77 -2.64
C LYS A 350 -5.44 19.90 -3.96
N TYR A 351 -6.68 19.43 -3.99
CA TYR A 351 -7.49 19.35 -5.20
C TYR A 351 -8.68 20.32 -5.15
N PRO A 352 -9.10 20.91 -6.30
CA PRO A 352 -8.48 20.79 -7.63
C PRO A 352 -7.19 21.63 -7.79
N THR A 353 -6.96 22.60 -6.91
CA THR A 353 -5.75 23.41 -6.87
C THR A 353 -5.16 23.38 -5.45
N PRO A 354 -3.85 23.19 -5.29
CA PRO A 354 -3.24 23.15 -3.97
C PRO A 354 -3.27 24.54 -3.33
N GLU A 355 -3.88 24.69 -2.15
CA GLU A 355 -4.03 25.98 -1.47
C GLU A 355 -3.94 25.83 0.05
N TYR A 356 -3.60 26.92 0.74
CA TYR A 356 -3.59 27.01 2.20
C TYR A 356 -4.31 28.28 2.65
N ALA A 357 -5.01 28.20 3.78
CA ALA A 357 -5.57 29.37 4.48
C ALA A 357 -5.23 29.25 5.97
N LEU A 358 -4.73 30.33 6.57
CA LEU A 358 -4.19 30.36 7.92
C LEU A 358 -4.78 31.52 8.73
N SER A 359 -5.03 31.31 10.02
CA SER A 359 -5.51 32.34 10.94
C SER A 359 -4.41 33.38 11.25
N GLY A 360 -4.83 34.61 11.55
CA GLY A 360 -3.89 35.73 11.77
C GLY A 360 -3.06 35.62 13.06
N ASP A 361 -3.44 34.73 13.99
CA ASP A 361 -2.69 34.44 15.22
C ASP A 361 -1.68 33.28 15.07
N VAL A 362 -1.54 32.72 13.85
CA VAL A 362 -0.50 31.75 13.54
C VAL A 362 0.88 32.37 13.80
N MET A 363 1.80 31.57 14.38
CA MET A 363 3.09 32.03 14.92
C MET A 363 3.84 32.91 13.91
N LYS A 364 4.44 34.02 14.36
CA LYS A 364 5.31 34.87 13.51
C LYS A 364 6.45 34.09 12.85
N ASP A 365 6.87 33.00 13.47
CA ASP A 365 7.92 32.14 12.93
C ASP A 365 7.44 31.25 11.76
N THR A 366 6.14 31.24 11.44
CA THR A 366 5.53 30.27 10.50
C THR A 366 6.10 30.32 9.10
N ALA A 367 6.32 31.51 8.53
CA ALA A 367 7.12 31.73 7.33
C ALA A 367 7.30 33.25 7.09
N PRO A 368 8.26 33.67 6.26
CA PRO A 368 8.35 35.07 5.82
C PRO A 368 7.07 35.57 5.13
N ASN A 369 6.83 36.88 5.20
CA ASN A 369 5.71 37.58 4.54
C ASN A 369 4.30 37.12 4.98
N MET A 370 4.17 36.59 6.19
CA MET A 370 2.90 36.18 6.79
C MET A 370 2.16 37.33 7.50
N ASP A 371 2.58 38.57 7.28
CA ASP A 371 1.83 39.74 7.75
C ASP A 371 0.50 39.83 6.97
N ASP A 372 -0.59 40.22 7.64
CA ASP A 372 -1.93 40.44 7.07
C ASP A 372 -2.70 39.19 6.57
N ILE A 373 -2.26 37.97 6.91
CA ILE A 373 -3.05 36.77 6.63
C ILE A 373 -4.33 36.73 7.47
N ASN A 374 -5.40 36.23 6.86
CA ASN A 374 -6.64 35.93 7.54
C ASN A 374 -7.21 34.64 6.93
N ALA A 375 -7.75 33.74 7.75
CA ALA A 375 -8.25 32.44 7.30
C ALA A 375 -9.48 32.54 6.38
N HIS A 376 -9.94 33.75 6.05
CA HIS A 376 -11.04 33.99 5.13
C HIS A 376 -10.60 33.92 3.65
N SER A 377 -9.31 34.11 3.35
CA SER A 377 -8.75 33.99 2.01
C SER A 377 -7.59 33.01 1.98
N PHE A 378 -7.36 32.40 0.82
CA PHE A 378 -6.13 31.64 0.60
C PHE A 378 -4.91 32.57 0.65
N LEU A 379 -3.78 32.01 1.05
CA LEU A 379 -2.48 32.67 0.94
C LEU A 379 -2.22 33.06 -0.51
N ASN A 380 -1.58 34.21 -0.73
CA ASN A 380 -1.10 34.54 -2.06
C ASN A 380 0.11 33.67 -2.45
N ASP A 381 0.49 33.67 -3.73
CA ASP A 381 1.57 32.82 -4.25
C ASP A 381 2.89 32.97 -3.47
N ALA A 382 3.28 34.20 -3.09
CA ALA A 382 4.52 34.45 -2.37
C ALA A 382 4.47 33.92 -0.93
N GLN A 383 3.32 34.04 -0.26
CA GLN A 383 3.08 33.48 1.07
C GLN A 383 3.07 31.95 1.03
N LYS A 384 2.39 31.37 0.03
CA LYS A 384 2.35 29.92 -0.20
C LYS A 384 3.74 29.36 -0.47
N GLU A 385 4.52 29.98 -1.37
CA GLU A 385 5.90 29.56 -1.67
C GLU A 385 6.79 29.66 -0.43
N ALA A 386 6.67 30.74 0.35
CA ALA A 386 7.42 30.90 1.60
C ALA A 386 7.07 29.80 2.61
N LEU A 387 5.79 29.44 2.74
CA LEU A 387 5.31 28.37 3.61
C LEU A 387 5.83 27.01 3.16
N GLU A 388 5.65 26.66 1.89
CA GLU A 388 6.10 25.39 1.30
C GLU A 388 7.62 25.24 1.37
N LYS A 389 8.36 26.34 1.21
CA LYS A 389 9.82 26.34 1.35
C LYS A 389 10.26 26.09 2.80
N LYS A 390 9.60 26.70 3.79
CA LYS A 390 9.96 26.49 5.20
C LYS A 390 9.62 25.08 5.66
N TYR A 391 8.46 24.57 5.28
CA TYR A 391 8.00 23.22 5.64
C TYR A 391 8.30 22.18 4.57
N TYR A 392 9.28 22.45 3.71
CA TYR A 392 9.70 21.49 2.70
C TYR A 392 10.23 20.24 3.39
N HIS A 393 9.50 19.13 3.25
CA HIS A 393 9.71 17.99 4.13
C HIS A 393 11.14 17.39 3.94
N PRO A 394 11.89 17.07 5.01
CA PRO A 394 13.28 16.60 4.90
C PRO A 394 13.50 15.39 3.98
N ILE A 395 12.56 14.43 3.97
CA ILE A 395 12.55 13.30 3.02
C ILE A 395 12.51 13.77 1.56
N LEU A 396 11.76 14.83 1.24
CA LEU A 396 11.72 15.39 -0.11
C LEU A 396 13.05 16.04 -0.49
N THR A 397 13.70 16.74 0.45
CA THR A 397 15.06 17.27 0.24
C THR A 397 16.04 16.16 -0.12
N LYS A 398 15.95 15.00 0.55
CA LYS A 398 16.86 13.88 0.35
C LYS A 398 16.59 13.08 -0.93
N PHE A 399 15.33 12.74 -1.19
CA PHE A 399 14.96 11.78 -2.25
C PHE A 399 14.18 12.40 -3.41
N GLY A 400 13.60 13.58 -3.21
CA GLY A 400 12.65 14.17 -4.15
C GLY A 400 13.26 14.42 -5.52
N GLU A 401 14.39 15.11 -5.60
CA GLU A 401 15.02 15.45 -6.88
C GLU A 401 15.36 14.22 -7.72
N LYS A 402 16.00 13.21 -7.11
CA LYS A 402 16.32 11.94 -7.78
C LYS A 402 15.05 11.17 -8.19
N GLY A 403 13.99 11.28 -7.38
CA GLY A 403 12.72 10.60 -7.61
C GLY A 403 11.81 11.22 -8.66
N ARG A 404 11.93 12.53 -8.99
CA ARG A 404 10.95 13.24 -9.85
C ARG A 404 10.63 12.53 -11.18
N ALA A 405 11.61 11.87 -11.77
CA ALA A 405 11.44 11.15 -13.04
C ALA A 405 10.90 9.71 -12.88
N MET A 406 10.75 9.19 -11.66
CA MET A 406 10.60 7.76 -11.37
C MET A 406 9.21 7.34 -10.84
N GLY A 407 8.14 7.79 -11.52
CA GLY A 407 6.75 7.31 -11.30
C GLY A 407 5.88 8.28 -10.50
N HIS A 408 4.67 8.58 -11.01
CA HIS A 408 3.64 9.43 -10.39
C HIS A 408 4.16 10.75 -9.75
N GLY A 409 5.15 11.42 -10.36
CA GLY A 409 5.74 12.65 -9.81
C GLY A 409 6.85 12.43 -8.77
N GLY A 410 7.23 11.18 -8.52
CA GLY A 410 8.38 10.75 -7.70
C GLY A 410 8.03 10.11 -6.37
N MET A 411 6.75 10.14 -5.95
CA MET A 411 6.30 9.57 -4.69
C MET A 411 6.60 8.06 -4.56
N ASP A 412 6.50 7.33 -5.67
CA ASP A 412 6.81 5.90 -5.74
C ASP A 412 8.27 5.61 -5.36
N TYR A 413 9.19 6.40 -5.91
CA TYR A 413 10.62 6.25 -5.65
C TYR A 413 10.96 6.63 -4.20
N ILE A 414 10.35 7.71 -3.70
CA ILE A 414 10.57 8.16 -2.33
C ILE A 414 10.12 7.08 -1.34
N MET A 415 8.95 6.47 -1.55
CA MET A 415 8.47 5.35 -0.74
C MET A 415 9.45 4.18 -0.73
N ASP A 416 9.88 3.71 -1.90
CA ASP A 416 10.79 2.57 -2.03
C ASP A 416 12.17 2.89 -1.40
N ALA A 417 12.68 4.11 -1.62
CA ALA A 417 13.93 4.57 -1.04
C ALA A 417 13.84 4.69 0.49
N ARG A 418 12.70 5.09 1.02
CA ARG A 418 12.44 5.15 2.47
C ARG A 418 12.32 3.77 3.10
N LEU A 419 11.64 2.84 2.45
CA LEU A 419 11.61 1.44 2.86
C LEU A 419 13.03 0.86 2.96
N VAL A 420 13.84 1.03 1.91
CA VAL A 420 15.25 0.57 1.90
C VAL A 420 16.07 1.30 2.96
N TYR A 421 15.92 2.62 3.09
CA TYR A 421 16.63 3.43 4.08
C TYR A 421 16.39 2.93 5.50
N CYS A 422 15.13 2.69 5.88
CA CYS A 422 14.80 2.23 7.23
C CYS A 422 15.37 0.82 7.51
N LEU A 423 15.32 -0.09 6.52
CA LEU A 423 15.91 -1.42 6.64
C LEU A 423 17.45 -1.37 6.76
N GLN A 424 18.10 -0.50 5.99
CA GLN A 424 19.55 -0.33 6.04
C GLN A 424 20.02 0.27 7.38
N ASN A 425 19.21 1.17 7.95
CA ASN A 425 19.53 1.85 9.21
C ASN A 425 18.94 1.19 10.46
N GLY A 426 18.16 0.12 10.33
CA GLY A 426 17.52 -0.58 11.45
C GLY A 426 16.51 0.29 12.20
N LEU A 427 15.73 1.05 11.44
CA LEU A 427 14.73 2.00 11.93
C LEU A 427 13.31 1.43 11.77
N PRO A 428 12.34 1.96 12.52
CA PRO A 428 10.93 1.72 12.20
C PRO A 428 10.61 2.17 10.78
N LEU A 429 9.76 1.41 10.10
CA LEU A 429 9.23 1.82 8.81
C LEU A 429 8.22 2.96 9.00
N ASP A 430 8.04 3.75 7.95
CA ASP A 430 7.14 4.89 7.96
C ASP A 430 5.65 4.47 8.07
N MET A 431 5.31 3.23 7.67
CA MET A 431 3.98 2.64 7.81
C MET A 431 4.12 1.19 8.28
N ASP A 432 3.20 0.71 9.12
CA ASP A 432 3.23 -0.66 9.65
C ASP A 432 1.97 -1.48 9.31
N VAL A 433 1.87 -2.68 9.88
CA VAL A 433 0.78 -3.61 9.60
C VAL A 433 -0.57 -3.13 10.16
N TYR A 434 -0.57 -2.23 11.16
CA TYR A 434 -1.79 -1.65 11.70
C TYR A 434 -2.32 -0.58 10.76
N ASP A 435 -1.44 0.28 10.24
CA ASP A 435 -1.78 1.23 9.17
C ASP A 435 -2.39 0.48 7.96
N LEU A 436 -1.75 -0.61 7.54
CA LEU A 436 -2.25 -1.50 6.49
C LEU A 436 -3.69 -1.98 6.77
N ALA A 437 -3.92 -2.55 7.95
CA ALA A 437 -5.21 -3.12 8.32
C ALA A 437 -6.30 -2.05 8.42
N GLU A 438 -6.00 -0.93 9.08
CA GLU A 438 -6.93 0.20 9.27
C GLU A 438 -7.38 0.77 7.94
N TRP A 439 -6.47 0.90 6.95
CA TRP A 439 -6.84 1.47 5.66
C TRP A 439 -7.57 0.48 4.75
N CYS A 440 -7.18 -0.80 4.79
CA CYS A 440 -7.81 -1.84 3.98
C CYS A 440 -9.21 -2.23 4.49
N CYS A 441 -9.47 -2.10 5.80
CA CYS A 441 -10.74 -2.55 6.39
C CYS A 441 -11.97 -1.74 5.93
N LEU A 442 -11.78 -0.54 5.36
CA LEU A 442 -12.87 0.31 4.87
C LEU A 442 -13.75 -0.39 3.82
N SER A 443 -13.19 -1.31 3.03
CA SER A 443 -13.94 -2.13 2.09
C SER A 443 -15.01 -2.95 2.81
N GLU A 444 -14.60 -3.84 3.73
CA GLU A 444 -15.54 -4.74 4.42
C GLU A 444 -16.42 -4.00 5.43
N LEU A 445 -15.87 -3.06 6.21
CA LEU A 445 -16.66 -2.30 7.17
C LEU A 445 -17.70 -1.42 6.46
N GLY A 446 -17.34 -0.83 5.31
CA GLY A 446 -18.26 -0.06 4.48
C GLY A 446 -19.37 -0.94 3.89
N ALA A 447 -19.04 -2.12 3.38
CA ALA A 447 -20.02 -3.11 2.93
C ALA A 447 -20.99 -3.51 4.05
N LEU A 448 -20.49 -3.80 5.26
CA LEU A 448 -21.31 -4.13 6.43
C LEU A 448 -22.28 -2.99 6.78
N SER A 449 -21.83 -1.74 6.74
CA SER A 449 -22.69 -0.57 6.92
C SER A 449 -23.83 -0.57 5.90
N MET A 450 -23.48 -0.58 4.61
CA MET A 450 -24.44 -0.42 3.52
C MET A 450 -25.42 -1.58 3.40
N ASP A 451 -24.97 -2.82 3.62
CA ASP A 451 -25.83 -4.00 3.60
C ASP A 451 -26.76 -4.07 4.81
N ASN A 452 -26.48 -3.32 5.88
CA ASN A 452 -27.35 -3.17 7.04
C ASN A 452 -28.05 -1.79 7.06
N ASN A 453 -28.49 -1.31 5.90
CA ASN A 453 -29.22 -0.03 5.75
C ASN A 453 -28.40 1.19 6.22
N CYS A 454 -27.13 1.23 5.83
CA CYS A 454 -26.18 2.29 6.18
C CYS A 454 -26.04 2.49 7.70
N ALA A 455 -26.01 1.38 8.44
CA ALA A 455 -25.86 1.38 9.89
C ALA A 455 -24.44 1.79 10.32
N ALA A 456 -24.33 2.32 11.54
CA ALA A 456 -23.02 2.56 12.14
C ALA A 456 -22.29 1.23 12.38
N VAL A 457 -21.00 1.19 12.05
CA VAL A 457 -20.12 0.03 12.26
C VAL A 457 -18.91 0.46 13.07
N THR A 458 -18.50 -0.30 14.09
CA THR A 458 -17.29 0.02 14.85
C THR A 458 -16.03 -0.43 14.13
N PHE A 459 -14.94 0.33 14.29
CA PHE A 459 -13.62 -0.18 13.96
C PHE A 459 -13.14 -1.13 15.05
N PRO A 460 -12.63 -2.33 14.71
CA PRO A 460 -11.86 -3.10 15.67
C PRO A 460 -10.58 -2.34 16.06
N ASP A 461 -10.01 -2.67 17.21
CA ASP A 461 -8.71 -2.13 17.60
C ASP A 461 -7.58 -2.99 17.05
N PHE A 462 -7.07 -2.66 15.85
CA PHE A 462 -5.99 -3.45 15.25
C PHE A 462 -4.72 -3.52 16.11
N THR A 463 -4.52 -2.55 17.00
CA THR A 463 -3.38 -2.55 17.94
C THR A 463 -3.66 -3.30 19.25
N ARG A 464 -4.92 -3.69 19.48
CA ARG A 464 -5.42 -4.37 20.68
C ARG A 464 -5.14 -3.59 21.97
N GLY A 465 -5.43 -2.29 21.95
CA GLY A 465 -5.31 -1.38 23.10
C GLY A 465 -4.05 -0.53 23.11
N HIS A 466 -3.14 -0.67 22.14
CA HIS A 466 -1.84 -0.01 22.13
C HIS A 466 -1.75 1.24 21.22
N TRP A 467 -2.85 1.61 20.53
CA TRP A 467 -2.93 2.71 19.56
C TRP A 467 -2.55 4.08 20.11
N ASP A 468 -2.52 4.22 21.43
CA ASP A 468 -2.18 5.46 22.11
C ASP A 468 -0.83 5.39 22.84
N GLU A 469 -0.06 4.31 22.75
CA GLU A 469 1.25 4.25 23.42
C GLU A 469 2.26 5.22 22.80
N MET A 470 2.29 5.29 21.47
CA MET A 470 3.05 6.32 20.75
C MET A 470 2.21 7.60 20.67
N LYS A 471 2.87 8.75 20.78
CA LYS A 471 2.22 10.08 20.70
C LYS A 471 2.84 10.88 19.56
N GLY A 472 2.03 11.14 18.54
CA GLY A 472 2.44 11.84 17.31
C GLY A 472 3.09 10.92 16.29
N TYR A 473 2.61 10.97 15.05
CA TYR A 473 3.28 10.37 13.90
C TYR A 473 4.57 11.13 13.58
N LYS A 474 5.66 10.39 13.38
CA LYS A 474 6.96 10.92 12.97
C LYS A 474 7.73 9.88 12.16
N HIS A 475 8.43 10.34 11.14
CA HIS A 475 9.41 9.52 10.42
C HIS A 475 10.64 9.27 11.29
N ALA A 476 11.23 8.09 11.18
CA ALA A 476 12.49 7.76 11.83
C ALA A 476 13.68 8.11 10.93
N TYR A 477 14.76 8.60 11.54
CA TYR A 477 16.01 8.99 10.87
C TYR A 477 17.20 8.43 11.64
N ALA A 478 18.23 8.03 10.90
CA ALA A 478 19.56 7.80 11.46
C ALA A 478 20.21 9.15 11.81
N SER A 479 21.24 9.13 12.65
CA SER A 479 22.11 10.30 12.79
C SER A 479 22.84 10.58 11.47
N ALA A 480 23.25 11.83 11.23
CA ALA A 480 23.95 12.20 10.00
C ALA A 480 25.22 11.36 9.75
N GLU A 481 25.96 11.01 10.81
CA GLU A 481 27.15 10.15 10.73
C GLU A 481 26.79 8.70 10.37
N GLU A 482 25.75 8.13 10.99
CA GLU A 482 25.29 6.77 10.66
C GLU A 482 24.73 6.70 9.24
N GLU A 483 24.02 7.75 8.82
CA GLU A 483 23.47 7.86 7.47
C GLU A 483 24.60 7.92 6.43
N GLU A 484 25.58 8.80 6.60
CA GLU A 484 26.75 8.90 5.71
C GLU A 484 27.50 7.57 5.61
N ALA A 485 27.72 6.89 6.75
CA ALA A 485 28.37 5.59 6.78
C ALA A 485 27.56 4.50 6.06
N THR A 486 26.23 4.52 6.19
CA THR A 486 25.33 3.57 5.55
C THR A 486 25.27 3.79 4.04
N GLU A 487 25.18 5.04 3.61
CA GLU A 487 25.17 5.42 2.19
C GLU A 487 26.48 5.05 1.50
N ALA A 488 27.63 5.34 2.13
CA ALA A 488 28.93 4.95 1.59
C ALA A 488 29.04 3.43 1.38
N LYS A 489 28.49 2.63 2.29
CA LYS A 489 28.43 1.16 2.15
C LYS A 489 27.49 0.74 1.02
N ALA A 490 26.30 1.35 0.96
CA ALA A 490 25.29 1.06 -0.05
C ALA A 490 25.81 1.37 -1.47
N GLU A 491 26.47 2.52 -1.65
CA GLU A 491 27.10 2.89 -2.93
C GLU A 491 28.26 1.94 -3.29
N ALA A 492 29.12 1.63 -2.32
CA ALA A 492 30.22 0.69 -2.53
C ALA A 492 29.72 -0.70 -2.94
N TYR A 493 28.59 -1.15 -2.38
CA TYR A 493 27.92 -2.38 -2.78
C TYR A 493 27.46 -2.33 -4.23
N THR A 494 26.69 -1.31 -4.60
CA THR A 494 26.15 -1.16 -5.95
C THR A 494 27.26 -1.08 -7.00
N ILE A 495 28.36 -0.36 -6.73
CA ILE A 495 29.53 -0.33 -7.62
C ILE A 495 30.14 -1.73 -7.75
N ALA A 496 30.39 -2.41 -6.63
CA ALA A 496 31.00 -3.73 -6.63
C ALA A 496 30.12 -4.75 -7.39
N GLN A 497 28.79 -4.68 -7.26
CA GLN A 497 27.83 -5.53 -7.96
C GLN A 497 27.95 -5.38 -9.48
N LYS A 498 27.99 -4.13 -9.98
CA LYS A 498 28.18 -3.84 -11.41
C LYS A 498 29.51 -4.37 -11.93
N GLU A 499 30.58 -4.16 -11.17
CA GLU A 499 31.92 -4.63 -11.54
C GLU A 499 32.00 -6.16 -11.64
N VAL A 500 31.39 -6.91 -10.70
CA VAL A 500 31.41 -8.38 -10.77
C VAL A 500 30.51 -8.91 -11.87
N ALA A 501 29.38 -8.27 -12.15
CA ALA A 501 28.49 -8.64 -13.24
C ALA A 501 29.19 -8.51 -14.60
N ALA A 502 29.89 -7.39 -14.81
CA ALA A 502 30.70 -7.15 -16.00
C ALA A 502 31.89 -8.10 -16.10
N ALA A 503 32.68 -8.27 -15.02
CA ALA A 503 33.87 -9.12 -15.03
C ALA A 503 33.56 -10.61 -15.27
N ALA A 504 32.38 -11.08 -14.84
CA ALA A 504 31.91 -12.45 -15.10
C ALA A 504 31.12 -12.60 -16.40
N ASN A 505 30.95 -11.51 -17.16
CA ASN A 505 30.18 -11.45 -18.40
C ASN A 505 28.76 -12.05 -18.27
N LEU A 506 28.09 -11.74 -17.16
CA LEU A 506 26.85 -12.44 -16.77
C LEU A 506 25.72 -12.28 -17.79
N TRP A 507 25.56 -11.10 -18.39
CA TRP A 507 24.51 -10.86 -19.37
C TRP A 507 24.70 -11.66 -20.66
N THR A 508 25.93 -11.75 -21.18
CA THR A 508 26.21 -12.63 -22.33
C THR A 508 25.96 -14.10 -21.98
N LEU A 509 26.35 -14.54 -20.77
CA LEU A 509 26.08 -15.91 -20.33
C LEU A 509 24.58 -16.16 -20.15
N TYR A 510 23.81 -15.19 -19.66
CA TYR A 510 22.35 -15.25 -19.57
C TYR A 510 21.71 -15.36 -20.97
N ASP A 511 22.14 -14.53 -21.91
CA ASP A 511 21.67 -14.56 -23.30
C ASP A 511 21.99 -15.89 -23.98
N ASN A 512 23.12 -16.53 -23.65
CA ASN A 512 23.43 -17.88 -24.15
C ASN A 512 22.47 -18.94 -23.63
N VAL A 513 21.92 -18.78 -22.42
CA VAL A 513 20.85 -19.67 -21.90
C VAL A 513 19.56 -19.45 -22.67
N LYS A 514 19.19 -18.19 -22.91
CA LYS A 514 17.94 -17.83 -23.58
C LYS A 514 17.92 -18.14 -25.07
N ASN A 515 19.07 -18.03 -25.73
CA ASN A 515 19.21 -18.28 -27.17
C ASN A 515 19.75 -19.68 -27.50
N ALA A 516 19.73 -20.61 -26.53
CA ALA A 516 20.19 -21.97 -26.76
C ALA A 516 19.31 -22.70 -27.79
N ALA A 517 19.93 -23.40 -28.74
CA ALA A 517 19.23 -24.02 -29.87
C ALA A 517 18.37 -25.23 -29.50
N ASP A 518 18.71 -25.91 -28.40
CA ASP A 518 18.01 -27.08 -27.88
C ASP A 518 18.20 -27.19 -26.37
N GLU A 519 17.41 -28.06 -25.72
CA GLU A 519 17.42 -28.30 -24.27
C GLU A 519 18.82 -28.70 -23.75
N LYS A 520 19.58 -29.49 -24.51
CA LYS A 520 20.93 -29.92 -24.10
C LYS A 520 21.92 -28.76 -24.13
N ALA A 521 21.83 -27.88 -25.12
CA ALA A 521 22.60 -26.65 -25.21
C ALA A 521 22.20 -25.68 -24.09
N GLN A 522 20.90 -25.58 -23.78
CA GLN A 522 20.36 -24.76 -22.72
C GLN A 522 20.89 -25.22 -21.35
N ASP A 523 20.81 -26.51 -21.04
CA ASP A 523 21.34 -27.11 -19.82
C ASP A 523 22.84 -26.84 -19.63
N LYS A 524 23.62 -26.93 -20.72
CA LYS A 524 25.05 -26.65 -20.69
C LYS A 524 25.31 -25.17 -20.44
N ALA A 525 24.61 -24.28 -21.13
CA ALA A 525 24.71 -22.83 -20.94
C ALA A 525 24.30 -22.44 -19.52
N LEU A 526 23.22 -23.02 -19.00
CA LEU A 526 22.70 -22.77 -17.65
C LEU A 526 23.73 -23.17 -16.59
N LYS A 527 24.36 -24.34 -16.71
CA LYS A 527 25.44 -24.77 -15.80
C LYS A 527 26.64 -23.83 -15.81
N ILE A 528 27.01 -23.28 -16.98
CA ILE A 528 28.10 -22.30 -17.10
C ILE A 528 27.71 -20.98 -16.45
N TYR A 529 26.52 -20.45 -16.78
CA TYR A 529 25.97 -19.23 -16.23
C TYR A 529 25.88 -19.29 -14.70
N GLN A 530 25.29 -20.36 -14.15
CA GLN A 530 25.11 -20.52 -12.69
C GLN A 530 26.46 -20.58 -11.95
N ARG A 531 27.46 -21.25 -12.52
CA ARG A 531 28.83 -21.25 -11.96
C ARG A 531 29.45 -19.85 -11.99
N ALA A 532 29.27 -19.10 -13.07
CA ALA A 532 29.76 -17.73 -13.19
C ALA A 532 29.06 -16.78 -12.21
N LYS A 533 27.73 -16.87 -12.08
CA LYS A 533 26.93 -16.09 -11.12
C LYS A 533 27.37 -16.38 -9.69
N ALA A 534 27.48 -17.65 -9.29
CA ALA A 534 27.98 -18.03 -7.97
C ALA A 534 29.39 -17.47 -7.68
N LYS A 535 30.29 -17.51 -8.68
CA LYS A 535 31.63 -16.91 -8.56
C LYS A 535 31.58 -15.38 -8.44
N ALA A 536 30.67 -14.71 -9.16
CA ALA A 536 30.46 -13.27 -9.06
C ALA A 536 30.00 -12.86 -7.65
N HIS A 537 29.05 -13.58 -7.05
CA HIS A 537 28.64 -13.34 -5.65
C HIS A 537 29.78 -13.61 -4.65
N GLN A 538 30.60 -14.64 -4.86
CA GLN A 538 31.80 -14.86 -4.03
C GLN A 538 32.81 -13.71 -4.15
N GLN A 539 32.98 -13.14 -5.35
CA GLN A 539 33.84 -11.98 -5.57
C GLN A 539 33.25 -10.71 -4.95
N LEU A 540 31.93 -10.53 -5.03
CA LEU A 540 31.20 -9.43 -4.39
C LEU A 540 31.43 -9.44 -2.88
N ALA A 541 31.19 -10.58 -2.23
CA ALA A 541 31.43 -10.76 -0.80
C ALA A 541 32.91 -10.50 -0.40
N LYS A 542 33.87 -10.83 -1.26
CA LYS A 542 35.29 -10.52 -1.03
C LYS A 542 35.57 -9.02 -1.13
N LYS A 543 35.04 -8.33 -2.14
CA LYS A 543 35.23 -6.88 -2.33
C LYS A 543 34.72 -6.07 -1.13
N LEU A 544 33.64 -6.53 -0.50
CA LEU A 544 33.05 -5.87 0.68
C LEU A 544 33.85 -6.12 1.97
N LYS A 545 34.48 -7.29 2.12
CA LYS A 545 35.33 -7.60 3.29
C LYS A 545 36.68 -6.86 3.31
N VAL A 546 37.19 -6.46 2.14
CA VAL A 546 38.52 -5.83 1.98
C VAL A 546 38.50 -4.33 2.33
N LYS A 547 37.33 -3.70 2.45
CA LYS A 547 37.19 -2.31 2.91
C LYS A 547 36.89 -2.25 4.42
N LYS A 548 37.89 -2.59 5.23
CA LYS A 548 38.07 -2.10 6.61
C LYS A 548 39.39 -1.36 6.64
#